data_AF-A0A1L8TPM9-F1
#
_entry.id   AF-A0A1L8TPM9-F1
#
_cell.length_a   1.000
_cell.length_b   1.000
_cell.length_c   1.000
_cell.angle_alpha   90.00
_cell.angle_beta   90.00
_cell.angle_gamma   90.00
#
_symmetry.space_group_name_H-M   'P 1'
#
loop_
_entity.id
_entity.type
_entity.pdbx_description
1 polymer ?
#
loop_
_entity_poly.entity_id
_entity_poly.type
_entity_poly.pdbx_seq_one_letter_code
_entity_poly.pdbx_strand_id
1 'polypeptide(L)'
;MNGVMENKSAIKDIMELNPCDNVVVALHPIKKGTMISEGELALNVINDIPQGHKIALCDLKKDEDVIKYGASIGHVTTDVKQGEWLHTHNVKTNLNDELEYSYEPELRTITYPKAAGTFQGYRRKNGKVGIRNDLFIVPTVGCVNGIAERIVELFKLNHPTIAPFDNITILKHPYGCSQLGNDHENTRKILADAVKHPNAGGVLVFGLGCENNTVDGFRELLGEVDPDRVKFLVAQKVEDEIITGANLLEEIYQAARKDHREEIPLAELKIGLKCGGSDGFSGITANPLLGMFSDFLISQGGSTVLTEVPEMFGAEQLLMARAENQEVFENIVDLINDFKHYFTNYGEPIYENPSPGNKEGGSRH
;
A
#
# COMPACT_ATOMS: atom_id res chain seq x y z
N MET A 1 44.97 21.98 -17.17
CA MET A 1 44.50 21.28 -15.96
C MET A 1 43.55 22.23 -15.23
N ASN A 2 42.28 22.22 -15.62
CA ASN A 2 41.26 23.02 -14.95
C ASN A 2 40.59 22.11 -13.92
N GLY A 3 40.94 22.31 -12.65
CA GLY A 3 40.31 21.62 -11.54
C GLY A 3 38.84 22.02 -11.46
N VAL A 4 37.97 21.04 -11.70
CA VAL A 4 36.57 21.13 -11.29
C VAL A 4 36.60 21.16 -9.77
N MET A 5 36.24 22.31 -9.17
CA MET A 5 35.92 22.38 -7.76
C MET A 5 34.69 21.50 -7.54
N GLU A 6 34.91 20.30 -6.98
CA GLU A 6 33.84 19.51 -6.39
C GLU A 6 33.18 20.37 -5.31
N ASN A 7 31.98 20.85 -5.60
CA ASN A 7 31.11 21.46 -4.62
C ASN A 7 30.65 20.34 -3.68
N LYS A 8 31.46 20.04 -2.65
CA LYS A 8 31.02 19.17 -1.54
C LYS A 8 29.84 19.87 -0.90
N SER A 9 28.62 19.43 -1.23
CA SER A 9 27.43 19.77 -0.47
C SER A 9 27.77 19.61 1.00
N ALA A 10 27.64 20.67 1.79
CA ALA A 10 27.74 20.58 3.24
C ALA A 10 26.77 19.48 3.68
N ILE A 11 27.24 18.56 4.52
CA ILE A 11 26.38 17.54 5.12
C ILE A 11 25.40 18.30 6.00
N LYS A 12 24.11 18.15 5.74
CA LYS A 12 23.07 18.74 6.59
C LYS A 12 22.97 17.96 7.90
N ASP A 13 22.94 18.67 9.00
CA ASP A 13 22.65 18.16 10.34
C ASP A 13 21.14 17.95 10.52
N ILE A 14 20.32 18.78 9.87
CA ILE A 14 18.87 18.81 10.07
C ILE A 14 18.07 18.92 8.77
N MET A 15 16.79 18.57 8.87
CA MET A 15 15.82 18.72 7.79
C MET A 15 14.56 19.42 8.28
N GLU A 16 14.29 20.57 7.67
CA GLU A 16 13.01 21.27 7.72
C GLU A 16 12.11 20.74 6.60
N LEU A 17 10.84 20.46 6.92
CA LEU A 17 9.92 19.77 6.01
C LEU A 17 8.88 20.71 5.42
N ASN A 18 8.43 21.69 6.21
CA ASN A 18 7.52 22.74 5.78
C ASN A 18 7.92 24.07 6.46
N PRO A 19 7.86 25.21 5.75
CA PRO A 19 8.15 26.53 6.34
C PRO A 19 7.27 26.94 7.53
N CYS A 20 6.12 26.29 7.71
CA CYS A 20 5.23 26.52 8.85
C CYS A 20 5.58 25.65 10.07
N ASP A 21 6.55 24.75 9.95
CA ASP A 21 6.93 23.85 11.03
C ASP A 21 7.60 24.62 12.17
N ASN A 22 7.31 24.21 13.40
CA ASN A 22 8.01 24.70 14.59
C ASN A 22 9.02 23.65 15.11
N VAL A 23 9.33 22.64 14.28
CA VAL A 23 10.33 21.60 14.54
C VAL A 23 11.15 21.27 13.30
N VAL A 24 12.35 20.72 13.52
CA VAL A 24 13.17 20.08 12.49
C VAL A 24 13.52 18.65 12.88
N VAL A 25 13.91 17.84 11.90
CA VAL A 25 14.36 16.45 12.12
C VAL A 25 15.88 16.37 12.06
N ALA A 26 16.51 15.72 13.05
CA ALA A 26 17.95 15.45 13.04
C ALA A 26 18.30 14.36 12.02
N LEU A 27 19.25 14.62 11.12
CA LEU A 27 19.67 13.68 10.07
C LEU A 27 20.75 12.69 10.54
N HIS A 28 21.40 12.97 11.65
CA HIS A 28 22.32 12.10 12.39
C HIS A 28 22.23 12.41 13.88
N PRO A 29 22.90 11.65 14.77
CA PRO A 29 22.92 12.00 16.19
C PRO A 29 23.60 13.36 16.40
N ILE A 30 23.00 14.24 17.21
CA ILE A 30 23.51 15.58 17.52
C ILE A 30 23.74 15.69 19.03
N LYS A 31 24.90 16.21 19.43
CA LYS A 31 25.27 16.33 20.85
C LYS A 31 24.77 17.62 21.46
N LYS A 32 24.44 17.58 22.74
CA LYS A 32 24.14 18.77 23.54
C LYS A 32 25.24 19.82 23.40
N GLY A 33 24.85 21.07 23.21
CA GLY A 33 25.72 22.23 23.00
C GLY A 33 26.21 22.40 21.57
N THR A 34 25.80 21.54 20.64
CA THR A 34 26.09 21.73 19.21
C THR A 34 25.35 22.96 18.70
N MET A 35 26.08 23.85 18.04
CA MET A 35 25.53 25.00 17.34
C MET A 35 25.28 24.62 15.89
N ILE A 36 24.01 24.46 15.52
CA ILE A 36 23.60 24.21 14.13
C ILE A 36 23.47 25.56 13.43
N SER A 37 24.05 25.69 12.24
CA SER A 37 24.01 26.89 11.42
C SER A 37 23.79 26.51 9.94
N GLU A 38 22.54 26.39 9.53
CA GLU A 38 22.15 26.01 8.17
C GLU A 38 21.23 27.07 7.55
N GLY A 39 21.68 27.71 6.47
CA GLY A 39 20.91 28.80 5.85
C GLY A 39 20.75 29.99 6.81
N GLU A 40 19.52 30.42 7.06
CA GLU A 40 19.17 31.46 8.03
C GLU A 40 18.95 30.91 9.44
N LEU A 41 18.92 29.57 9.60
CA LEU A 41 18.64 28.92 10.87
C LEU A 41 19.92 28.80 11.71
N ALA A 42 19.89 29.38 12.90
CA ALA A 42 20.91 29.20 13.94
C ALA A 42 20.26 28.65 15.22
N LEU A 43 20.65 27.45 15.63
CA LEU A 43 19.98 26.69 16.70
C LEU A 43 20.97 26.01 17.64
N ASN A 44 20.92 26.32 18.94
CA ASN A 44 21.77 25.67 19.94
C ASN A 44 21.02 24.50 20.55
N VAL A 45 21.54 23.30 20.36
CA VAL A 45 20.89 22.07 20.83
C VAL A 45 21.11 21.90 22.33
N ILE A 46 20.04 21.71 23.11
CA ILE A 46 20.14 21.67 24.58
C ILE A 46 20.10 20.25 25.18
N ASN A 47 19.83 19.23 24.36
CA ASN A 47 19.91 17.80 24.71
C ASN A 47 20.78 17.02 23.71
N ASP A 48 21.13 15.77 24.05
CA ASP A 48 21.57 14.83 23.02
C ASP A 48 20.33 14.40 22.21
N ILE A 49 20.39 14.57 20.89
CA ILE A 49 19.28 14.28 19.96
C ILE A 49 19.67 13.05 19.14
N PRO A 50 18.91 11.95 19.21
CA PRO A 50 19.13 10.82 18.33
C PRO A 50 18.79 11.14 16.87
N GLN A 51 19.33 10.35 15.96
CA GLN A 51 19.02 10.46 14.54
C GLN A 51 17.52 10.19 14.28
N GLY A 52 16.88 11.02 13.45
CA GLY A 52 15.46 10.93 13.08
C GLY A 52 14.50 11.62 14.06
N HIS A 53 15.01 12.22 15.13
CA HIS A 53 14.19 12.82 16.18
C HIS A 53 13.97 14.32 15.95
N LYS A 54 12.94 14.86 16.63
CA LYS A 54 12.50 16.26 16.48
C LYS A 54 13.27 17.20 17.41
N ILE A 55 13.64 18.37 16.90
CA ILE A 55 14.22 19.49 17.65
C ILE A 55 13.29 20.69 17.54
N ALA A 56 12.96 21.33 18.67
CA ALA A 56 12.15 22.54 18.69
C ALA A 56 12.87 23.73 18.01
N LEU A 57 12.21 24.40 17.06
CA LEU A 57 12.74 25.60 16.40
C LEU A 57 12.51 26.88 17.21
N CYS A 58 11.58 26.88 18.14
CA CYS A 58 11.25 28.01 19.01
C CYS A 58 10.91 27.51 20.43
N ASP A 59 10.78 28.46 21.37
CA ASP A 59 10.17 28.16 22.66
C ASP A 59 8.68 27.82 22.44
N LEU A 60 8.20 26.75 23.10
CA LEU A 60 6.80 26.35 23.11
C LEU A 60 6.29 26.33 24.55
N LYS A 61 5.14 26.94 24.81
CA LYS A 61 4.46 26.86 26.10
C LYS A 61 3.70 25.56 26.22
N LYS A 62 3.54 25.08 27.46
CA LYS A 62 2.67 23.94 27.73
C LYS A 62 1.33 24.08 26.99
N ASP A 63 0.87 22.98 26.40
CA ASP A 63 -0.35 22.83 25.61
C ASP A 63 -0.32 23.52 24.23
N GLU A 64 0.79 24.14 23.82
CA GLU A 64 0.98 24.61 22.43
C GLU A 64 1.25 23.44 21.47
N ASP A 65 0.77 23.59 20.23
CA ASP A 65 0.91 22.58 19.19
C ASP A 65 2.34 22.42 18.70
N VAL A 66 2.72 21.17 18.44
CA VAL A 66 3.90 20.79 17.66
C VAL A 66 3.47 20.69 16.20
N ILE A 67 3.99 21.55 15.36
CA ILE A 67 3.68 21.63 13.93
C ILE A 67 4.79 20.97 13.12
N LYS A 68 4.45 19.90 12.39
CA LYS A 68 5.34 19.18 11.48
C LYS A 68 4.58 18.86 10.19
N TYR A 69 5.24 18.98 9.03
CA TYR A 69 4.59 18.89 7.71
C TYR A 69 3.52 19.97 7.46
N GLY A 70 3.54 21.05 8.24
CA GLY A 70 2.54 22.13 8.20
C GLY A 70 1.24 21.82 8.93
N ALA A 71 1.18 20.76 9.73
CA ALA A 71 0.00 20.38 10.51
C ALA A 71 0.35 20.08 11.98
N SER A 72 -0.61 20.24 12.89
CA SER A 72 -0.44 19.83 14.29
C SER A 72 -0.33 18.32 14.36
N ILE A 73 0.77 17.86 14.96
CA ILE A 73 1.02 16.45 15.25
C ILE A 73 0.81 16.12 16.74
N GLY A 74 0.24 17.05 17.51
CA GLY A 74 0.10 16.95 18.96
C GLY A 74 0.51 18.24 19.66
N HIS A 75 0.52 18.22 20.98
CA HIS A 75 0.90 19.37 21.82
C HIS A 75 2.02 19.03 22.80
N VAL A 76 2.75 20.04 23.25
CA VAL A 76 3.76 19.87 24.31
C VAL A 76 3.08 19.75 25.68
N THR A 77 3.52 18.83 26.52
CA THR A 77 2.92 18.58 27.86
C THR A 77 3.55 19.44 28.96
N THR A 78 4.64 20.12 28.64
CA THR A 78 5.37 21.07 29.49
C THR A 78 5.90 22.22 28.64
N ASP A 79 6.37 23.30 29.27
CA ASP A 79 7.16 24.31 28.54
C ASP A 79 8.41 23.65 27.93
N VAL A 80 8.69 23.96 26.67
CA VAL A 80 9.83 23.47 25.88
C VAL A 80 10.64 24.66 25.38
N LYS A 81 11.96 24.56 25.40
CA LYS A 81 12.85 25.60 24.88
C LYS A 81 13.29 25.32 23.45
N GLN A 82 13.62 26.39 22.72
CA GLN A 82 14.29 26.27 21.44
C GLN A 82 15.53 25.36 21.58
N GLY A 83 15.68 24.40 20.65
CA GLY A 83 16.80 23.46 20.62
C GLY A 83 16.60 22.20 21.47
N GLU A 84 15.45 22.05 22.12
CA GLU A 84 15.12 20.90 22.95
C GLU A 84 14.67 19.70 22.13
N TRP A 85 14.89 18.50 22.68
CA TRP A 85 14.40 17.25 22.12
C TRP A 85 12.89 17.10 22.31
N LEU A 86 12.13 17.02 21.21
CA LEU A 86 10.70 16.72 21.24
C LEU A 86 10.45 15.23 21.00
N HIS A 87 9.81 14.57 21.96
CA HIS A 87 9.47 13.14 21.92
C HIS A 87 8.26 12.81 22.80
N THR A 88 7.89 11.54 22.87
CA THR A 88 6.79 11.02 23.71
C THR A 88 6.85 11.35 25.20
N HIS A 89 7.98 11.86 25.72
CA HIS A 89 8.08 12.28 27.12
C HIS A 89 7.57 13.71 27.35
N ASN A 90 7.56 14.55 26.31
CA ASN A 90 7.12 15.96 26.36
C ASN A 90 6.12 16.34 25.25
N VAL A 91 5.72 15.41 24.38
CA VAL A 91 4.70 15.59 23.34
C VAL A 91 3.61 14.52 23.46
N LYS A 92 2.35 14.94 23.35
CA LYS A 92 1.17 14.07 23.34
C LYS A 92 0.34 14.30 22.07
N THR A 93 -0.16 13.21 21.47
CA THR A 93 -1.06 13.28 20.29
C THR A 93 -2.40 13.94 20.63
N ASN A 94 -3.00 14.58 19.63
CA ASN A 94 -4.34 15.20 19.69
C ASN A 94 -5.46 14.25 19.23
N LEU A 95 -5.15 12.98 18.95
CA LEU A 95 -6.14 11.98 18.53
C LEU A 95 -7.18 11.68 19.61
N ASN A 96 -8.45 11.63 19.20
CA ASN A 96 -9.60 11.26 20.01
C ASN A 96 -10.43 10.16 19.30
N ASP A 97 -11.29 9.48 20.06
CA ASP A 97 -11.96 8.24 19.65
C ASP A 97 -12.94 8.40 18.46
N GLU A 98 -13.58 9.55 18.30
CA GLU A 98 -14.41 9.88 17.13
C GLU A 98 -14.24 11.36 16.80
N LEU A 99 -13.84 11.67 15.57
CA LEU A 99 -13.77 13.04 15.07
C LEU A 99 -14.96 13.25 14.13
N GLU A 100 -15.79 14.25 14.44
CA GLU A 100 -16.69 14.81 13.43
C GLU A 100 -15.81 15.53 12.41
N TYR A 101 -15.81 15.03 11.16
CA TYR A 101 -15.07 15.63 10.06
C TYR A 101 -15.97 16.61 9.29
N SER A 102 -15.44 17.78 8.97
CA SER A 102 -16.10 18.77 8.11
C SER A 102 -15.51 18.72 6.69
N TYR A 103 -16.37 18.83 5.68
CA TYR A 103 -15.90 18.95 4.31
C TYR A 103 -15.34 20.36 4.06
N GLU A 104 -14.01 20.46 4.10
CA GLU A 104 -13.25 21.68 3.87
C GLU A 104 -12.25 21.46 2.72
N PRO A 105 -12.68 21.61 1.45
CA PRO A 105 -11.84 21.24 0.32
C PRO A 105 -10.64 22.18 0.15
N GLU A 106 -9.45 21.58 0.11
CA GLU A 106 -8.18 22.22 -0.24
C GLU A 106 -7.59 21.49 -1.47
N LEU A 107 -8.24 21.67 -2.62
CA LEU A 107 -7.80 21.03 -3.86
C LEU A 107 -6.53 21.69 -4.39
N ARG A 108 -5.46 20.89 -4.49
CA ARG A 108 -4.21 21.30 -5.13
C ARG A 108 -4.21 20.83 -6.57
N THR A 109 -4.00 21.76 -7.51
CA THR A 109 -3.80 21.40 -8.91
C THR A 109 -2.37 20.89 -9.06
N ILE A 110 -2.23 19.62 -9.39
CA ILE A 110 -0.93 19.01 -9.64
C ILE A 110 -0.83 18.71 -11.12
N THR A 111 0.05 19.43 -11.80
CA THR A 111 0.26 19.28 -13.24
C THR A 111 1.71 19.03 -13.53
N TYR A 112 2.03 17.78 -13.87
CA TYR A 112 3.28 17.46 -14.55
C TYR A 112 3.09 17.59 -16.07
N PRO A 113 4.12 18.01 -16.82
CA PRO A 113 4.10 17.94 -18.27
C PRO A 113 3.71 16.53 -18.74
N LYS A 114 2.84 16.43 -19.75
CA LYS A 114 2.50 15.15 -20.37
C LYS A 114 3.77 14.57 -20.99
N ALA A 115 4.14 13.38 -20.54
CA ALA A 115 5.20 12.57 -21.12
C ALA A 115 4.57 11.52 -22.03
N ALA A 116 5.05 11.42 -23.27
CA ALA A 116 4.71 10.30 -24.15
C ALA A 116 5.49 9.06 -23.69
N GLY A 117 5.04 8.42 -22.61
CA GLY A 117 5.64 7.20 -22.08
C GLY A 117 4.77 5.98 -22.32
N THR A 118 5.41 4.86 -22.62
CA THR A 118 4.80 3.53 -22.73
C THR A 118 5.49 2.55 -21.78
N PHE A 119 4.85 1.41 -21.54
CA PHE A 119 5.45 0.24 -20.89
C PHE A 119 5.08 -1.04 -21.65
N GLN A 120 5.87 -2.08 -21.45
CA GLN A 120 5.64 -3.39 -22.08
C GLN A 120 4.63 -4.20 -21.26
N GLY A 121 3.40 -4.34 -21.75
CA GLY A 121 2.29 -5.00 -21.04
C GLY A 121 1.50 -5.99 -21.91
N TYR A 122 0.54 -6.69 -21.30
CA TYR A 122 -0.35 -7.65 -21.95
C TYR A 122 -1.78 -7.11 -21.95
N ARG A 123 -2.32 -6.79 -23.13
CA ARG A 123 -3.72 -6.39 -23.27
C ARG A 123 -4.63 -7.60 -23.26
N ARG A 124 -5.65 -7.57 -22.38
CA ARG A 124 -6.64 -8.64 -22.24
C ARG A 124 -7.86 -8.36 -23.10
N LYS A 125 -8.62 -9.41 -23.45
CA LYS A 125 -9.87 -9.27 -24.23
C LYS A 125 -10.89 -8.33 -23.57
N ASN A 126 -10.88 -8.25 -22.24
CA ASN A 126 -11.73 -7.35 -21.46
C ASN A 126 -11.23 -5.89 -21.40
N GLY A 127 -10.19 -5.53 -22.16
CA GLY A 127 -9.63 -4.19 -22.24
C GLY A 127 -8.66 -3.83 -21.11
N LYS A 128 -8.57 -4.60 -20.03
CA LYS A 128 -7.58 -4.36 -18.96
C LYS A 128 -6.18 -4.76 -19.40
N VAL A 129 -5.16 -4.20 -18.75
CA VAL A 129 -3.74 -4.46 -19.05
C VAL A 129 -3.02 -5.06 -17.86
N GLY A 130 -2.30 -6.17 -18.11
CA GLY A 130 -1.39 -6.79 -17.15
C GLY A 130 0.06 -6.40 -17.40
N ILE A 131 0.86 -6.29 -16.35
CA ILE A 131 2.33 -6.15 -16.44
C ILE A 131 3.04 -7.50 -16.42
N ARG A 132 2.29 -8.57 -16.13
CA ARG A 132 2.73 -9.97 -16.10
C ARG A 132 1.72 -10.86 -16.82
N ASN A 133 2.18 -12.01 -17.25
CA ASN A 133 1.35 -13.08 -17.78
C ASN A 133 1.46 -14.30 -16.88
N ASP A 134 0.75 -14.29 -15.75
CA ASP A 134 0.83 -15.37 -14.77
C ASP A 134 -0.30 -16.40 -14.99
N LEU A 135 -0.01 -17.67 -14.75
CA LEU A 135 -1.00 -18.74 -14.64
C LEU A 135 -1.39 -18.89 -13.16
N PHE A 136 -2.64 -18.56 -12.85
CA PHE A 136 -3.14 -18.66 -11.48
C PHE A 136 -3.90 -19.96 -11.24
N ILE A 137 -3.65 -20.58 -10.09
CA ILE A 137 -4.53 -21.60 -9.53
C ILE A 137 -5.20 -20.94 -8.32
N VAL A 138 -6.53 -20.91 -8.34
CA VAL A 138 -7.37 -20.25 -7.35
C VAL A 138 -8.17 -21.32 -6.62
N PRO A 139 -7.67 -21.82 -5.48
CA PRO A 139 -8.43 -22.71 -4.61
C PRO A 139 -9.70 -22.00 -4.12
N THR A 140 -10.85 -22.66 -4.13
CA THR A 140 -12.05 -22.20 -3.40
C THR A 140 -12.01 -22.59 -1.92
N VAL A 141 -11.12 -23.52 -1.56
CA VAL A 141 -10.96 -24.12 -0.23
C VAL A 141 -9.50 -24.53 0.01
N GLY A 142 -8.99 -24.38 1.23
CA GLY A 142 -7.61 -24.72 1.56
C GLY A 142 -7.27 -26.22 1.46
N CYS A 143 -8.28 -27.10 1.53
CA CYS A 143 -8.10 -28.56 1.45
C CYS A 143 -7.48 -29.03 0.12
N VAL A 144 -7.60 -28.24 -0.96
CA VAL A 144 -7.04 -28.61 -2.27
C VAL A 144 -5.65 -28.03 -2.54
N ASN A 145 -5.07 -27.27 -1.60
CA ASN A 145 -3.75 -26.64 -1.79
C ASN A 145 -2.66 -27.64 -2.18
N GLY A 146 -2.58 -28.78 -1.48
CA GLY A 146 -1.58 -29.82 -1.78
C GLY A 146 -1.85 -30.56 -3.09
N ILE A 147 -3.11 -30.68 -3.50
CA ILE A 147 -3.46 -31.29 -4.79
C ILE A 147 -3.10 -30.33 -5.94
N ALA A 148 -3.36 -29.02 -5.75
CA ALA A 148 -2.96 -27.98 -6.69
C ALA A 148 -1.45 -27.98 -6.95
N GLU A 149 -0.63 -28.19 -5.91
CA GLU A 149 0.82 -28.34 -6.05
C GLU A 149 1.17 -29.52 -6.98
N ARG A 150 0.56 -30.69 -6.75
CA ARG A 150 0.79 -31.89 -7.57
C ARG A 150 0.34 -31.71 -9.02
N ILE A 151 -0.77 -31.00 -9.26
CA ILE A 151 -1.21 -30.62 -10.61
C ILE A 151 -0.15 -29.76 -11.30
N VAL A 152 0.36 -28.73 -10.61
CA VAL A 152 1.39 -27.83 -11.16
C VAL A 152 2.71 -28.56 -11.41
N GLU A 153 3.11 -29.47 -10.53
CA GLU A 153 4.28 -30.33 -10.72
C GLU A 153 4.13 -31.19 -11.98
N LEU A 154 3.00 -31.88 -12.14
CA LEU A 154 2.73 -32.69 -13.33
C LEU A 154 2.73 -31.86 -14.61
N PHE A 155 2.10 -30.67 -14.58
CA PHE A 155 2.13 -29.75 -15.71
C PHE A 155 3.56 -29.34 -16.08
N LYS A 156 4.38 -28.96 -15.09
CA LYS A 156 5.78 -28.57 -15.32
C LYS A 156 6.65 -29.69 -15.87
N LEU A 157 6.36 -30.95 -15.58
CA LEU A 157 7.09 -32.08 -16.17
C LEU A 157 6.95 -32.14 -17.70
N ASN A 158 5.80 -31.72 -18.22
CA ASN A 158 5.52 -31.68 -19.66
C ASN A 158 5.95 -30.36 -20.33
N HIS A 159 6.30 -29.34 -19.54
CA HIS A 159 6.65 -27.99 -20.01
C HIS A 159 8.00 -27.54 -19.44
N PRO A 160 9.12 -27.89 -20.11
CA PRO A 160 10.47 -27.47 -19.71
C PRO A 160 10.61 -25.95 -19.58
N THR A 161 9.80 -25.21 -20.35
CA THR A 161 9.62 -23.76 -20.21
C THR A 161 8.15 -23.48 -19.94
N ILE A 162 7.86 -22.61 -18.97
CA ILE A 162 6.49 -22.18 -18.66
C ILE A 162 5.98 -21.07 -19.59
N ALA A 163 6.84 -20.55 -20.48
CA ALA A 163 6.47 -19.57 -21.50
C ALA A 163 5.26 -20.08 -22.31
N PRO A 164 4.21 -19.27 -22.50
CA PRO A 164 4.22 -17.80 -22.46
C PRO A 164 3.92 -17.20 -21.08
N PHE A 165 3.81 -18.01 -20.03
CA PHE A 165 3.61 -17.50 -18.69
C PHE A 165 4.93 -17.05 -18.05
N ASP A 166 4.87 -15.96 -17.29
CA ASP A 166 5.97 -15.44 -16.49
C ASP A 166 6.11 -16.26 -15.19
N ASN A 167 4.97 -16.64 -14.57
CA ASN A 167 4.92 -17.44 -13.34
C ASN A 167 3.71 -18.40 -13.33
N ILE A 168 3.79 -19.42 -12.47
CA ILE A 168 2.64 -20.22 -12.05
C ILE A 168 2.45 -20.01 -10.55
N THR A 169 1.31 -19.47 -10.13
CA THR A 169 1.04 -19.11 -8.73
C THR A 169 -0.21 -19.79 -8.23
N ILE A 170 -0.07 -20.54 -7.14
CA ILE A 170 -1.21 -21.07 -6.39
C ILE A 170 -1.52 -20.06 -5.30
N LEU A 171 -2.73 -19.48 -5.32
CA LEU A 171 -3.20 -18.52 -4.32
C LEU A 171 -3.68 -19.27 -3.08
N LYS A 172 -2.74 -19.93 -2.41
CA LYS A 172 -3.02 -20.76 -1.23
C LYS A 172 -3.60 -19.90 -0.12
N HIS A 173 -4.65 -20.41 0.51
CA HIS A 173 -5.21 -19.86 1.73
C HIS A 173 -5.59 -20.99 2.69
N PRO A 174 -5.66 -20.74 4.01
CA PRO A 174 -6.00 -21.77 4.99
C PRO A 174 -7.52 -21.97 5.15
N TYR A 175 -8.33 -21.08 4.57
CA TYR A 175 -9.76 -21.04 4.82
C TYR A 175 -10.52 -22.26 4.28
N GLY A 176 -11.51 -22.70 5.04
CA GLY A 176 -12.37 -23.85 4.74
C GLY A 176 -13.84 -23.56 5.06
N CYS A 177 -14.63 -24.62 5.29
CA CYS A 177 -16.08 -24.51 5.48
C CYS A 177 -16.52 -23.75 6.75
N SER A 178 -15.60 -23.43 7.67
CA SER A 178 -15.93 -22.75 8.93
C SER A 178 -15.99 -21.22 8.82
N GLN A 179 -15.88 -20.64 7.62
CA GLN A 179 -16.07 -19.20 7.44
C GLN A 179 -17.56 -18.84 7.51
N LEU A 180 -17.87 -17.76 8.23
CA LEU A 180 -19.24 -17.31 8.48
C LEU A 180 -19.43 -15.87 7.98
N GLY A 181 -20.65 -15.56 7.51
CA GLY A 181 -21.06 -14.21 7.16
C GLY A 181 -20.07 -13.46 6.27
N ASN A 182 -19.64 -12.28 6.72
CA ASN A 182 -18.79 -11.38 5.97
C ASN A 182 -17.39 -11.96 5.67
N ASP A 183 -16.83 -12.81 6.54
CA ASP A 183 -15.52 -13.43 6.30
C ASP A 183 -15.55 -14.33 5.06
N HIS A 184 -16.65 -15.08 4.92
CA HIS A 184 -16.88 -15.93 3.77
C HIS A 184 -17.03 -15.09 2.50
N GLU A 185 -17.89 -14.08 2.53
CA GLU A 185 -18.13 -13.21 1.37
C GLU A 185 -16.89 -12.42 0.95
N ASN A 186 -16.09 -11.91 1.89
CA ASN A 186 -14.84 -11.21 1.59
C ASN A 186 -13.82 -12.13 0.92
N THR A 187 -13.70 -13.38 1.42
CA THR A 187 -12.82 -14.37 0.78
C THR A 187 -13.26 -14.67 -0.64
N ARG A 188 -14.56 -14.86 -0.87
CA ARG A 188 -15.13 -15.07 -2.20
C ARG A 188 -14.83 -13.90 -3.13
N LYS A 189 -15.03 -12.66 -2.68
CA LYS A 189 -14.73 -11.45 -3.47
C LYS A 189 -13.25 -11.36 -3.85
N ILE A 190 -12.34 -11.54 -2.90
CA ILE A 190 -10.89 -11.48 -3.14
C ILE A 190 -10.45 -12.55 -4.14
N LEU A 191 -10.93 -13.78 -4.00
CA LEU A 191 -10.62 -14.85 -4.96
C LEU A 191 -11.20 -14.54 -6.35
N ALA A 192 -12.41 -13.95 -6.42
CA ALA A 192 -13.02 -13.56 -7.69
C ALA A 192 -12.23 -12.42 -8.37
N ASP A 193 -11.74 -11.45 -7.60
CA ASP A 193 -10.87 -10.38 -8.08
C ASP A 193 -9.54 -10.94 -8.61
N ALA A 194 -9.00 -11.96 -7.96
CA ALA A 194 -7.79 -12.65 -8.43
C ALA A 194 -8.00 -13.36 -9.78
N VAL A 195 -9.15 -14.02 -9.99
CA VAL A 195 -9.52 -14.61 -11.28
C VAL A 195 -9.61 -13.55 -12.38
N LYS A 196 -10.12 -12.36 -12.06
CA LYS A 196 -10.31 -11.23 -12.99
C LYS A 196 -9.10 -10.30 -13.09
N HIS A 197 -8.02 -10.59 -12.35
CA HIS A 197 -6.86 -9.71 -12.27
C HIS A 197 -6.13 -9.69 -13.62
N PRO A 198 -5.72 -8.52 -14.15
CA PRO A 198 -5.16 -8.45 -15.50
C PRO A 198 -3.79 -9.13 -15.67
N ASN A 199 -3.07 -9.38 -14.58
CA ASN A 199 -1.86 -10.22 -14.61
C ASN A 199 -2.19 -11.72 -14.79
N ALA A 200 -3.42 -12.16 -14.58
CA ALA A 200 -3.83 -13.53 -14.83
C ALA A 200 -3.96 -13.76 -16.35
N GLY A 201 -2.91 -14.33 -16.94
CA GLY A 201 -2.92 -14.81 -18.33
C GLY A 201 -3.78 -16.04 -18.52
N GLY A 202 -3.98 -16.82 -17.46
CA GLY A 202 -4.84 -17.98 -17.40
C GLY A 202 -5.14 -18.35 -15.95
N VAL A 203 -6.26 -19.01 -15.72
CA VAL A 203 -6.77 -19.32 -14.37
C VAL A 203 -7.40 -20.71 -14.31
N LEU A 204 -7.00 -21.50 -13.33
CA LEU A 204 -7.72 -22.69 -12.89
C LEU A 204 -8.37 -22.42 -11.53
N VAL A 205 -9.70 -22.30 -11.51
CA VAL A 205 -10.48 -22.30 -10.27
C VAL A 205 -10.64 -23.74 -9.81
N PHE A 206 -10.23 -24.05 -8.57
CA PHE A 206 -10.16 -25.42 -8.09
C PHE A 206 -10.87 -25.60 -6.74
N GLY A 207 -11.91 -26.43 -6.74
CA GLY A 207 -12.64 -26.81 -5.52
C GLY A 207 -12.52 -28.29 -5.18
N LEU A 208 -12.83 -28.62 -3.93
CA LEU A 208 -12.87 -30.02 -3.48
C LEU A 208 -14.19 -30.67 -3.90
N GLY A 209 -15.31 -29.98 -3.65
CA GLY A 209 -16.67 -30.43 -3.92
C GLY A 209 -17.61 -30.41 -2.72
N CYS A 210 -17.09 -30.20 -1.50
CA CYS A 210 -17.87 -30.17 -0.26
C CYS A 210 -17.75 -28.85 0.51
N GLU A 211 -17.08 -27.85 -0.06
CA GLU A 211 -16.91 -26.53 0.54
C GLU A 211 -18.17 -25.66 0.44
N ASN A 212 -18.32 -24.73 1.39
CA ASN A 212 -19.39 -23.71 1.32
C ASN A 212 -19.20 -22.78 0.12
N ASN A 213 -17.95 -22.44 -0.22
CA ASN A 213 -17.61 -21.68 -1.42
C ASN A 213 -17.63 -22.59 -2.65
N THR A 214 -18.80 -23.14 -2.96
CA THR A 214 -18.96 -24.09 -4.07
C THR A 214 -18.49 -23.47 -5.38
N VAL A 215 -17.84 -24.27 -6.23
CA VAL A 215 -17.39 -23.80 -7.56
C VAL A 215 -18.54 -23.27 -8.41
N ASP A 216 -19.73 -23.87 -8.31
CA ASP A 216 -20.92 -23.44 -9.06
C ASP A 216 -21.41 -22.05 -8.57
N GLY A 217 -21.56 -21.85 -7.25
CA GLY A 217 -21.92 -20.54 -6.69
C GLY A 217 -20.80 -19.49 -6.83
N PHE A 218 -19.55 -19.91 -6.90
CA PHE A 218 -18.42 -19.03 -7.21
C PHE A 218 -18.43 -18.58 -8.68
N ARG A 219 -18.82 -19.47 -9.61
CA ARG A 219 -19.00 -19.12 -11.02
C ARG A 219 -20.12 -18.09 -11.21
N GLU A 220 -21.22 -18.22 -10.47
CA GLU A 220 -22.30 -17.21 -10.49
C GLU A 220 -21.79 -15.85 -10.02
N LEU A 221 -21.00 -15.80 -8.93
CA LEU A 221 -20.35 -14.57 -8.45
C LEU A 221 -19.37 -13.98 -9.48
N LEU A 222 -18.60 -14.83 -10.17
CA LEU A 222 -17.68 -14.39 -11.22
C LEU A 222 -18.42 -13.76 -12.40
N GLY A 223 -19.61 -14.23 -12.76
CA GLY A 223 -20.30 -13.80 -13.96
C GLY A 223 -19.54 -14.21 -15.22
N GLU A 224 -19.50 -13.33 -16.23
CA GLU A 224 -18.85 -13.62 -17.51
C GLU A 224 -17.31 -13.66 -17.39
N VAL A 225 -16.72 -14.74 -17.90
CA VAL A 225 -15.26 -14.96 -17.98
C VAL A 225 -14.90 -15.54 -19.34
N ASP A 226 -13.64 -15.39 -19.77
CA ASP A 226 -13.13 -16.01 -21.00
C ASP A 226 -12.96 -17.53 -20.78
N PRO A 227 -13.79 -18.40 -21.40
CA PRO A 227 -13.77 -19.84 -21.14
C PRO A 227 -12.50 -20.53 -21.66
N ASP A 228 -11.73 -19.88 -22.55
CA ASP A 228 -10.44 -20.39 -23.01
C ASP A 228 -9.35 -20.14 -21.96
N ARG A 229 -9.51 -19.11 -21.12
CA ARG A 229 -8.51 -18.69 -20.11
C ARG A 229 -8.87 -19.09 -18.70
N VAL A 230 -10.15 -19.25 -18.38
CA VAL A 230 -10.63 -19.60 -17.05
C VAL A 230 -11.28 -20.98 -17.08
N LYS A 231 -10.65 -21.96 -16.43
CA LYS A 231 -11.17 -23.32 -16.28
C LYS A 231 -11.58 -23.58 -14.83
N PHE A 232 -12.44 -24.57 -14.66
CA PHE A 232 -12.99 -24.94 -13.36
C PHE A 232 -12.81 -26.44 -13.14
N LEU A 233 -12.37 -26.82 -11.94
CA LEU A 233 -12.21 -28.21 -11.52
C LEU A 233 -12.86 -28.42 -10.15
N VAL A 234 -13.54 -29.55 -9.99
CA VAL A 234 -14.06 -30.03 -8.71
C VAL A 234 -13.51 -31.43 -8.48
N ALA A 235 -12.61 -31.60 -7.51
CA ALA A 235 -11.87 -32.85 -7.30
C ALA A 235 -12.79 -34.07 -7.14
N GLN A 236 -13.83 -33.96 -6.31
CA GLN A 236 -14.77 -35.06 -6.03
C GLN A 236 -15.73 -35.39 -7.19
N LYS A 237 -15.70 -34.63 -8.29
CA LYS A 237 -16.53 -34.88 -9.48
C LYS A 237 -15.74 -35.56 -10.62
N VAL A 238 -14.48 -35.90 -10.40
CA VAL A 238 -13.61 -36.55 -11.40
C VAL A 238 -12.89 -37.76 -10.78
N GLU A 239 -12.45 -38.69 -11.63
CA GLU A 239 -11.77 -39.91 -11.14
C GLU A 239 -10.32 -39.64 -10.70
N ASP A 240 -9.60 -38.81 -11.46
CA ASP A 240 -8.23 -38.39 -11.15
C ASP A 240 -8.14 -36.86 -11.32
N GLU A 241 -8.17 -36.17 -10.19
CA GLU A 241 -8.14 -34.71 -10.13
C GLU A 241 -6.78 -34.13 -10.54
N ILE A 242 -5.69 -34.90 -10.42
CA ILE A 242 -4.35 -34.45 -10.79
C ILE A 242 -4.19 -34.44 -12.31
N ILE A 243 -4.54 -35.55 -12.97
CA ILE A 243 -4.49 -35.67 -14.42
C ILE A 243 -5.49 -34.70 -15.06
N THR A 244 -6.72 -34.64 -14.54
CA THR A 244 -7.74 -33.73 -15.07
C THR A 244 -7.30 -32.27 -14.91
N GLY A 245 -6.76 -31.89 -13.76
CA GLY A 245 -6.21 -30.56 -13.54
C GLY A 245 -5.07 -30.21 -14.49
N ALA A 246 -4.13 -31.13 -14.72
CA ALA A 246 -3.01 -30.91 -15.65
C ALA A 246 -3.50 -30.74 -17.10
N ASN A 247 -4.52 -31.49 -17.52
CA ASN A 247 -5.13 -31.32 -18.84
C ASN A 247 -5.83 -29.96 -18.98
N LEU A 248 -6.50 -29.47 -17.94
CA LEU A 248 -7.09 -28.12 -17.96
C LEU A 248 -6.02 -27.03 -18.02
N LEU A 249 -4.89 -27.20 -17.32
CA LEU A 249 -3.74 -26.29 -17.45
C LEU A 249 -3.16 -26.33 -18.87
N GLU A 250 -3.15 -27.49 -19.53
CA GLU A 250 -2.75 -27.61 -20.94
C GLU A 250 -3.68 -26.82 -21.87
N GLU A 251 -5.00 -26.91 -21.69
CA GLU A 251 -5.95 -26.11 -22.47
C GLU A 251 -5.70 -24.61 -22.32
N ILE A 252 -5.51 -24.15 -21.08
CA ILE A 252 -5.19 -22.75 -20.77
C ILE A 252 -3.86 -22.35 -21.43
N TYR A 253 -2.86 -23.21 -21.34
CA TYR A 253 -1.56 -23.01 -21.98
C TYR A 253 -1.71 -22.82 -23.48
N GLN A 254 -2.43 -23.70 -24.17
CA GLN A 254 -2.67 -23.61 -25.61
C GLN A 254 -3.36 -22.30 -26.00
N ALA A 255 -4.35 -21.86 -25.21
CA ALA A 255 -5.02 -20.58 -25.41
C ALA A 255 -4.09 -19.37 -25.22
N ALA A 256 -3.08 -19.48 -24.36
CA ALA A 256 -2.10 -18.44 -24.04
C ALA A 256 -0.92 -18.35 -25.00
N ARG A 257 -0.65 -19.36 -25.84
CA ARG A 257 0.60 -19.49 -26.64
C ARG A 257 1.01 -18.28 -27.47
N LYS A 258 0.07 -17.41 -27.83
CA LYS A 258 0.30 -16.21 -28.65
C LYS A 258 0.39 -14.91 -27.83
N ASP A 259 0.29 -15.00 -26.52
CA ASP A 259 0.46 -13.85 -25.63
C ASP A 259 1.88 -13.31 -25.81
N HIS A 260 1.94 -12.00 -26.02
CA HIS A 260 3.18 -11.26 -26.12
C HIS A 260 2.96 -9.88 -25.53
N ARG A 261 4.05 -9.26 -25.07
CA ARG A 261 4.01 -7.88 -24.62
C ARG A 261 3.84 -6.96 -25.82
N GLU A 262 3.05 -5.91 -25.62
CA GLU A 262 2.90 -4.79 -26.54
C GLU A 262 3.21 -3.47 -25.81
N GLU A 263 3.46 -2.41 -26.57
CA GLU A 263 3.60 -1.07 -26.02
C GLU A 263 2.24 -0.54 -25.56
N ILE A 264 2.11 -0.33 -24.25
CA ILE A 264 0.90 0.20 -23.61
C ILE A 264 1.19 1.61 -23.10
N PRO A 265 0.28 2.59 -23.30
CA PRO A 265 0.39 3.91 -22.69
C PRO A 265 0.51 3.86 -21.16
N LEU A 266 1.35 4.72 -20.57
CA LEU A 266 1.44 4.87 -19.10
C LEU A 266 0.08 5.14 -18.42
N ALA A 267 -0.87 5.73 -19.15
CA ALA A 267 -2.22 6.00 -18.67
C ALA A 267 -2.99 4.73 -18.26
N GLU A 268 -2.61 3.54 -18.74
CA GLU A 268 -3.28 2.29 -18.37
C GLU A 268 -2.64 1.60 -17.15
N LEU A 269 -1.55 2.17 -16.60
CA LEU A 269 -0.82 1.60 -15.47
C LEU A 269 -1.52 1.93 -14.15
N LYS A 270 -1.62 0.91 -13.29
CA LYS A 270 -2.23 0.99 -11.95
C LYS A 270 -1.24 0.49 -10.91
N ILE A 271 -0.97 1.30 -9.89
CA ILE A 271 0.05 1.00 -8.87
C ILE A 271 -0.55 1.10 -7.47
N GLY A 272 -0.48 0.02 -6.69
CA GLY A 272 -0.76 0.04 -5.27
C GLY A 272 0.46 0.53 -4.47
N LEU A 273 0.21 1.38 -3.49
CA LEU A 273 1.20 1.91 -2.56
C LEU A 273 1.00 1.25 -1.19
N LYS A 274 2.12 0.85 -0.58
CA LYS A 274 2.14 0.12 0.69
C LYS A 274 3.45 0.43 1.42
N CYS A 275 3.36 0.69 2.70
CA CYS A 275 4.48 0.82 3.61
C CYS A 275 4.88 -0.56 4.17
N GLY A 276 6.16 -0.71 4.48
CA GLY A 276 6.71 -1.90 5.13
C GLY A 276 7.00 -1.62 6.60
N GLY A 277 8.28 -1.65 6.98
CA GLY A 277 8.74 -1.14 8.27
C GLY A 277 9.12 0.33 8.16
N SER A 278 8.17 1.23 8.42
CA SER A 278 8.46 2.68 8.45
C SER A 278 9.46 3.03 9.55
N ASP A 279 10.18 4.13 9.40
CA ASP A 279 11.06 4.72 10.41
C ASP A 279 10.95 6.25 10.39
N GLY A 280 11.71 6.92 11.28
CA GLY A 280 11.77 8.38 11.34
C GLY A 280 12.22 9.06 10.03
N PHE A 281 12.78 8.33 9.06
CA PHE A 281 13.21 8.83 7.75
C PHE A 281 12.20 8.59 6.63
N SER A 282 11.32 7.60 6.77
CA SER A 282 10.38 7.17 5.75
C SER A 282 9.47 8.33 5.30
N GLY A 283 8.98 9.11 6.27
CA GLY A 283 8.16 10.31 6.04
C GLY A 283 8.89 11.50 5.40
N ILE A 284 10.23 11.47 5.33
CA ILE A 284 11.05 12.58 4.79
C ILE A 284 11.89 12.17 3.56
N THR A 285 11.85 10.89 3.17
CA THR A 285 12.60 10.36 2.03
C THR A 285 11.70 9.59 1.05
N ALA A 286 11.39 8.32 1.36
CA ALA A 286 10.67 7.42 0.48
C ALA A 286 9.21 7.86 0.24
N ASN A 287 8.50 8.27 1.30
CA ASN A 287 7.08 8.62 1.18
C ASN A 287 6.88 9.90 0.34
N PRO A 288 7.66 10.99 0.52
CA PRO A 288 7.61 12.13 -0.39
C PRO A 288 7.90 11.76 -1.85
N LEU A 289 8.90 10.89 -2.09
CA LEU A 289 9.21 10.42 -3.45
C LEU A 289 8.04 9.63 -4.06
N LEU A 290 7.40 8.76 -3.29
CA LEU A 290 6.20 8.03 -3.73
C LEU A 290 5.02 8.97 -3.99
N GLY A 291 4.87 10.04 -3.20
CA GLY A 291 3.88 11.09 -3.45
C GLY A 291 4.12 11.79 -4.78
N MET A 292 5.36 12.24 -5.05
CA MET A 292 5.74 12.84 -6.33
C MET A 292 5.56 11.88 -7.51
N PHE A 293 5.87 10.60 -7.31
CA PHE A 293 5.65 9.56 -8.32
C PHE A 293 4.17 9.35 -8.60
N SER A 294 3.34 9.32 -7.56
CA SER A 294 1.88 9.23 -7.67
C SER A 294 1.32 10.39 -8.48
N ASP A 295 1.71 11.61 -8.13
CA ASP A 295 1.29 12.82 -8.84
C ASP A 295 1.72 12.83 -10.31
N PHE A 296 2.95 12.39 -10.59
CA PHE A 296 3.46 12.22 -11.95
C PHE A 296 2.60 11.21 -12.73
N LEU A 297 2.33 10.03 -12.17
CA LEU A 297 1.58 8.97 -12.85
C LEU A 297 0.12 9.36 -13.11
N ILE A 298 -0.55 9.95 -12.12
CA ILE A 298 -1.92 10.47 -12.25
C ILE A 298 -1.94 11.57 -13.33
N SER A 299 -0.93 12.45 -13.36
CA SER A 299 -0.79 13.45 -14.43
C SER A 299 -0.62 12.83 -15.81
N GLN A 300 -0.12 11.59 -15.94
CA GLN A 300 -0.09 10.86 -17.21
C GLN A 300 -1.41 10.15 -17.56
N GLY A 301 -2.38 10.12 -16.64
CA GLY A 301 -3.66 9.43 -16.78
C GLY A 301 -3.70 8.04 -16.15
N GLY A 302 -2.60 7.60 -15.51
CA GLY A 302 -2.54 6.34 -14.76
C GLY A 302 -3.24 6.47 -13.41
N SER A 303 -3.15 5.42 -12.58
CA SER A 303 -3.77 5.42 -11.26
C SER A 303 -2.81 4.91 -10.19
N THR A 304 -2.89 5.53 -9.01
CA THR A 304 -2.29 5.02 -7.78
C THR A 304 -3.39 4.69 -6.77
N VAL A 305 -3.13 3.70 -5.92
CA VAL A 305 -4.01 3.32 -4.83
C VAL A 305 -3.22 3.36 -3.54
N LEU A 306 -3.54 4.30 -2.67
CA LEU A 306 -3.05 4.29 -1.29
C LEU A 306 -3.89 3.31 -0.47
N THR A 307 -3.23 2.46 0.31
CA THR A 307 -3.89 1.49 1.20
C THR A 307 -3.54 1.83 2.67
N GLU A 308 -3.87 0.95 3.62
CA GLU A 308 -3.50 1.11 5.04
C GLU A 308 -4.27 2.18 5.81
N VAL A 309 -5.56 1.95 6.03
CA VAL A 309 -6.40 2.84 6.84
C VAL A 309 -5.79 3.20 8.21
N PRO A 310 -5.15 2.29 8.97
CA PRO A 310 -4.48 2.64 10.23
C PRO A 310 -3.38 3.69 10.13
N GLU A 311 -2.68 3.73 8.99
CA GLU A 311 -1.57 4.67 8.74
C GLU A 311 -2.09 6.05 8.31
N MET A 312 -3.41 6.21 8.16
CA MET A 312 -4.06 7.49 7.87
C MET A 312 -4.55 8.20 9.14
N PHE A 313 -4.61 7.49 10.28
CA PHE A 313 -5.07 8.07 11.54
C PHE A 313 -4.13 9.20 11.97
N GLY A 314 -4.70 10.34 12.36
CA GLY A 314 -3.98 11.58 12.68
C GLY A 314 -3.79 12.52 11.50
N ALA A 315 -4.01 12.05 10.27
CA ALA A 315 -3.91 12.84 9.04
C ALA A 315 -5.21 12.82 8.22
N GLU A 316 -6.32 12.37 8.80
CA GLU A 316 -7.57 12.10 8.07
C GLU A 316 -8.12 13.36 7.43
N GLN A 317 -8.21 14.47 8.18
CA GLN A 317 -8.73 15.74 7.67
C GLN A 317 -7.91 16.26 6.48
N LEU A 318 -6.58 16.09 6.51
CA LEU A 318 -5.69 16.48 5.40
C LEU A 318 -5.93 15.65 4.15
N LEU A 319 -6.24 14.36 4.31
CA LEU A 319 -6.61 13.47 3.20
C LEU A 319 -8.00 13.85 2.65
N MET A 320 -8.97 14.03 3.55
CA MET A 320 -10.36 14.35 3.24
C MET A 320 -10.52 15.71 2.55
N ALA A 321 -9.72 16.71 2.93
CA ALA A 321 -9.68 18.01 2.26
C ALA A 321 -9.30 17.90 0.78
N ARG A 322 -8.68 16.80 0.35
CA ARG A 322 -8.30 16.55 -1.05
C ARG A 322 -9.36 15.78 -1.83
N ALA A 323 -10.51 15.47 -1.24
CA ALA A 323 -11.63 14.83 -1.93
C ALA A 323 -12.20 15.75 -3.01
N GLU A 324 -12.38 15.22 -4.22
CA GLU A 324 -12.85 16.00 -5.38
C GLU A 324 -14.25 16.61 -5.20
N ASN A 325 -15.08 15.98 -4.36
CA ASN A 325 -16.43 16.41 -4.05
C ASN A 325 -16.87 15.82 -2.69
N GLN A 326 -18.05 16.25 -2.24
CA GLN A 326 -18.62 15.83 -0.96
C GLN A 326 -18.93 14.33 -0.91
N GLU A 327 -19.35 13.71 -2.01
CA GLU A 327 -19.62 12.26 -2.05
C GLU A 327 -18.34 11.45 -1.81
N VAL A 328 -17.22 11.83 -2.45
CA VAL A 328 -15.92 11.20 -2.22
C VAL A 328 -15.43 11.45 -0.79
N PHE A 329 -15.67 12.64 -0.24
CA PHE A 329 -15.38 12.94 1.16
C PHE A 329 -16.14 12.00 2.11
N GLU A 330 -17.46 11.86 1.94
CA GLU A 330 -18.31 11.00 2.77
C GLU A 330 -17.85 9.53 2.67
N ASN A 331 -17.50 9.05 1.47
CA ASN A 331 -16.94 7.71 1.29
C ASN A 331 -15.62 7.49 2.06
N ILE A 332 -14.76 8.51 2.16
CA ILE A 332 -13.50 8.43 2.93
C ILE A 332 -13.80 8.43 4.44
N VAL A 333 -14.77 9.25 4.88
CA VAL A 333 -15.25 9.27 6.27
C VAL A 333 -15.76 7.90 6.68
N ASP A 334 -16.64 7.31 5.86
CA ASP A 334 -17.21 5.98 6.11
C ASP A 334 -16.12 4.91 6.18
N LEU A 335 -15.18 4.90 5.23
CA LEU A 335 -14.05 3.96 5.24
C LEU A 335 -13.22 4.03 6.53
N ILE A 336 -12.92 5.23 7.00
CA ILE A 336 -12.10 5.47 8.19
C ILE A 336 -12.87 5.10 9.46
N ASN A 337 -14.12 5.54 9.57
CA ASN A 337 -14.95 5.28 10.73
C ASN A 337 -15.33 3.81 10.84
N ASP A 338 -15.65 3.12 9.74
CA ASP A 338 -15.88 1.68 9.73
C ASP A 338 -14.66 0.92 10.27
N PHE A 339 -13.45 1.35 9.91
CA PHE A 339 -12.23 0.74 10.42
C PHE A 339 -12.00 1.05 11.90
N LYS A 340 -12.31 2.26 12.38
CA LYS A 340 -12.27 2.61 13.81
C LYS A 340 -13.28 1.79 14.62
N HIS A 341 -14.51 1.68 14.14
CA HIS A 341 -15.56 0.86 14.74
C HIS A 341 -15.19 -0.62 14.78
N TYR A 342 -14.48 -1.12 13.77
CA TYR A 342 -13.94 -2.47 13.81
C TYR A 342 -13.06 -2.69 15.05
N PHE A 343 -12.12 -1.80 15.36
CA PHE A 343 -11.27 -1.93 16.57
C PHE A 343 -12.10 -1.89 17.86
N THR A 344 -12.96 -0.88 17.99
CA THR A 344 -13.72 -0.66 19.22
C THR A 344 -14.75 -1.76 19.48
N ASN A 345 -15.36 -2.34 18.44
CA ASN A 345 -16.27 -3.49 18.56
C ASN A 345 -15.59 -4.75 19.12
N TYR A 346 -14.27 -4.88 18.96
CA TYR A 346 -13.48 -5.96 19.56
C TYR A 346 -12.81 -5.56 20.89
N GLY A 347 -13.14 -4.38 21.43
CA GLY A 347 -12.59 -3.87 22.68
C GLY A 347 -11.13 -3.41 22.57
N GLU A 348 -10.62 -3.25 21.36
CA GLU A 348 -9.29 -2.72 21.11
C GLU A 348 -9.35 -1.18 21.01
N PRO A 349 -8.35 -0.46 21.53
CA PRO A 349 -8.29 0.99 21.39
C PRO A 349 -8.10 1.37 19.91
N ILE A 350 -8.56 2.55 19.51
CA ILE A 350 -8.16 3.13 18.23
C ILE A 350 -6.71 3.55 18.39
N TYR A 351 -5.80 2.79 17.79
CA TYR A 351 -4.38 3.09 17.80
C TYR A 351 -3.90 3.33 16.36
N GLU A 352 -3.15 4.41 16.16
CA GLU A 352 -2.17 4.51 15.08
C GLU A 352 -1.34 3.22 15.17
N ASN A 353 -1.05 2.51 14.08
CA ASN A 353 -0.24 1.29 14.10
C ASN A 353 1.24 1.59 13.76
N PRO A 354 1.94 2.53 14.44
CA PRO A 354 3.25 2.94 14.00
C PRO A 354 4.20 1.76 14.18
N SER A 355 5.03 1.56 13.18
CA SER A 355 6.11 0.59 13.20
C SER A 355 7.03 0.83 14.42
N PRO A 356 7.79 -0.18 14.87
CA PRO A 356 8.80 0.00 15.91
C PRO A 356 9.78 1.15 15.61
N GLY A 357 10.20 1.31 14.35
CA GLY A 357 11.09 2.39 13.93
C GLY A 357 10.47 3.80 14.04
N ASN A 358 9.17 3.95 13.77
CA ASN A 358 8.45 5.21 13.99
C ASN A 358 8.40 5.56 15.48
N LYS A 359 8.07 4.57 16.32
CA LYS A 359 8.03 4.72 17.80
C LYS A 359 9.38 5.14 18.36
N GLU A 360 10.47 4.55 17.88
CA GLU A 360 11.84 4.93 18.25
C GLU A 360 12.13 6.37 17.85
N GLY A 361 11.78 6.78 16.61
CA GLY A 361 11.93 8.15 16.12
C GLY A 361 10.99 9.19 16.75
N GLY A 362 10.16 8.79 17.71
CA GLY A 362 9.20 9.65 18.39
C GLY A 362 8.04 10.11 17.52
N SER A 363 7.82 9.48 16.37
CA SER A 363 6.60 9.65 15.59
C SER A 363 5.67 8.52 16.02
N ARG A 364 4.71 8.81 16.90
CA ARG A 364 3.60 7.86 17.13
C ARG A 364 2.55 7.92 16.03
N HIS A 365 2.67 8.90 15.14
CA HIS A 365 2.03 8.95 13.83
C HIS A 365 2.48 7.79 12.97
#